data_AF-A0A1B9LU42-F1
#
_entry.id   AF-A0A1B9LU42-F1
#
_cell.length_a   1.000
_cell.length_b   1.000
_cell.length_c   1.000
_cell.angle_alpha   90.00
_cell.angle_beta   90.00
_cell.angle_gamma   90.00
#
_symmetry.space_group_name_H-M   'P 1'
#
loop_
_entity.id
_entity.type
_entity.pdbx_description
1 polymer ?
#
loop_
_entity_poly.entity_id
_entity_poly.type
_entity_poly.pdbx_seq_one_letter_code
_entity_poly.pdbx_strand_id
1 'polypeptide(L)'
;MCCHSNLYPGGEQALKIILKGPSINSSNKAFSPSLFKLYSDVNHTKLLYSFKIERWYISQPGITVRYGYADAQNFCRNLGNGYRIPDINDYTNGNGAGWTEGLSGRSINNCQRKVSYKDISGKWVGGLFNEWGFTANTMNNFYEGSDWNLSIGNNWANDTGYWANSYNGSLYGVYSADGGIFLQSTANSHFMACVTP
;
A
#
# COMPACT_ATOMS: atom_id res chain seq x y z
N MET A 1 -6.92 15.04 -4.71
CA MET A 1 -7.58 15.73 -3.59
C MET A 1 -6.57 16.71 -3.04
N CYS A 2 -6.69 17.97 -3.43
CA CYS A 2 -5.86 19.04 -2.89
C CYS A 2 -6.47 19.43 -1.55
N CYS A 3 -5.77 19.19 -0.45
CA CYS A 3 -6.03 19.91 0.78
C CYS A 3 -5.04 21.07 0.80
N HIS A 4 -5.50 22.23 0.33
CA HIS A 4 -4.90 23.51 0.67
C HIS A 4 -5.03 23.68 2.18
N SER A 5 -3.91 23.85 2.88
CA SER A 5 -3.87 24.20 4.29
C SER A 5 -4.28 25.67 4.46
N ASN A 6 -5.59 25.92 4.50
CA ASN A 6 -6.09 27.13 5.11
C ASN A 6 -6.18 26.86 6.62
N LEU A 7 -5.22 27.43 7.36
CA LEU A 7 -5.23 27.47 8.82
C LEU A 7 -6.46 28.26 9.27
N TYR A 8 -7.51 27.54 9.68
CA TYR A 8 -8.61 28.12 10.45
C TYR A 8 -8.10 28.46 11.86
N PRO A 9 -8.45 29.61 12.44
CA PRO A 9 -8.14 29.93 13.82
C PRO A 9 -9.03 29.08 14.74
N GLY A 10 -8.53 27.95 15.25
CA GLY A 10 -9.33 27.09 16.15
C GLY A 10 -8.83 25.68 16.50
N GLY A 11 -7.59 25.28 16.14
CA GLY A 11 -7.09 23.91 16.39
C GLY A 11 -7.44 22.91 15.29
N GLU A 12 -6.81 21.72 15.32
CA GLU A 12 -7.04 20.66 14.32
C GLU A 12 -8.52 20.22 14.33
N GLN A 13 -9.25 20.47 13.23
CA GLN A 13 -10.64 20.04 13.01
C GLN A 13 -10.77 18.56 12.60
N ALA A 14 -9.73 17.76 12.81
CA ALA A 14 -9.65 16.38 12.32
C ALA A 14 -9.23 15.44 13.43
N LEU A 15 -9.81 14.24 13.43
CA LEU A 15 -9.36 13.14 14.28
C LEU A 15 -8.18 12.44 13.61
N LYS A 16 -7.00 12.50 14.23
CA LYS A 16 -5.83 11.71 13.83
C LYS A 16 -5.87 10.34 14.50
N ILE A 17 -5.91 9.28 13.70
CA ILE A 17 -5.83 7.90 14.18
C ILE A 17 -4.47 7.33 13.78
N ILE A 18 -3.74 6.80 14.76
CA ILE A 18 -2.46 6.12 14.53
C ILE A 18 -2.68 4.62 14.73
N LEU A 19 -2.51 3.87 13.65
CA LEU A 19 -2.58 2.41 13.68
C LEU A 19 -1.16 1.86 13.85
N LYS A 20 -0.91 1.19 14.98
CA LYS A 20 0.36 0.52 15.26
C LYS A 20 0.18 -0.99 15.10
N GLY A 21 0.77 -1.56 14.06
CA GLY A 21 0.83 -2.99 13.83
C GLY A 21 2.27 -3.51 13.85
N PRO A 22 2.49 -4.79 13.51
CA PRO A 22 3.83 -5.37 13.48
C PRO A 22 4.73 -4.68 12.45
N SER A 23 6.00 -4.54 12.80
CA SER A 23 7.06 -4.03 11.92
C SER A 23 8.16 -5.08 11.75
N ILE A 24 9.15 -4.79 10.89
CA ILE A 24 10.33 -5.65 10.73
C ILE A 24 11.06 -5.91 12.06
N ASN A 25 10.98 -4.98 13.01
CA ASN A 25 11.62 -5.08 14.32
C ASN A 25 10.74 -5.72 15.40
N SER A 26 9.49 -6.06 15.08
CA SER A 26 8.59 -6.72 16.05
C SER A 26 9.04 -8.15 16.33
N SER A 27 9.06 -8.57 17.60
CA SER A 27 9.37 -9.95 17.99
C SER A 27 8.30 -10.93 17.48
N ASN A 28 7.03 -10.52 17.50
CA ASN A 28 5.92 -11.20 16.85
C ASN A 28 5.41 -10.34 15.69
N LYS A 29 5.40 -10.90 14.48
CA LYS A 29 4.93 -10.23 13.27
C LYS A 29 3.52 -10.68 12.84
N ALA A 30 2.83 -11.49 13.64
CA ALA A 30 1.48 -11.90 13.32
C ALA A 30 0.53 -10.70 13.25
N PHE A 31 -0.40 -10.76 12.29
CA PHE A 31 -1.46 -9.78 12.11
C PHE A 31 -2.80 -10.49 11.99
N SER A 32 -3.83 -9.90 12.61
CA SER A 32 -5.22 -10.36 12.49
C SER A 32 -6.10 -9.20 12.04
N PRO A 33 -6.97 -9.40 11.02
CA PRO A 33 -7.93 -8.39 10.60
C PRO A 33 -8.74 -7.85 11.77
N SER A 34 -8.86 -6.53 11.85
CA SER A 34 -9.43 -5.84 13.02
C SER A 34 -10.46 -4.80 12.60
N LEU A 35 -11.60 -4.79 13.29
CA LEU A 35 -12.69 -3.83 13.11
C LEU A 35 -12.57 -2.71 14.14
N PHE A 36 -12.43 -1.49 13.66
CA PHE A 36 -12.40 -0.28 14.48
C PHE A 36 -13.76 0.40 14.41
N LYS A 37 -14.27 0.85 15.56
CA LYS A 37 -15.54 1.56 15.67
C LYS A 37 -15.32 2.83 16.48
N LEU A 38 -15.72 3.95 15.92
CA LEU A 38 -15.67 5.27 16.55
C LEU A 38 -17.09 5.64 16.97
N TYR A 39 -17.28 5.94 18.25
CA TYR A 39 -18.57 6.33 18.80
C TYR A 39 -18.52 7.80 19.24
N SER A 40 -19.66 8.47 19.18
CA SER A 40 -19.80 9.86 19.66
C SER A 40 -20.05 9.96 21.16
N ASP A 41 -20.29 8.84 21.83
CA ASP A 41 -20.64 8.76 23.24
C ASP A 41 -19.81 7.70 23.98
N VAL A 42 -19.57 7.96 25.26
CA VAL A 42 -18.82 7.07 26.17
C VAL A 42 -19.49 5.70 26.37
N ASN A 43 -20.81 5.61 26.18
CA ASN A 43 -21.55 4.36 26.34
C ASN A 43 -21.54 3.50 25.05
N HIS A 44 -20.85 3.95 23.99
CA HIS A 44 -20.75 3.27 22.70
C HIS A 44 -22.11 2.94 22.05
N THR A 45 -23.09 3.84 22.18
CA THR A 45 -24.45 3.65 21.64
C THR A 45 -24.67 4.33 20.29
N LYS A 46 -23.86 5.33 19.94
CA LYS A 46 -23.99 6.15 18.74
C LYS A 46 -22.74 6.03 17.86
N LEU A 47 -22.73 5.02 16.98
CA LEU A 47 -21.65 4.78 16.03
C LEU A 47 -21.54 5.92 15.03
N LEU A 48 -20.36 6.55 14.94
CA LEU A 48 -20.04 7.58 13.95
C LEU A 48 -19.43 6.98 12.69
N TYR A 49 -18.48 6.06 12.88
CA TYR A 49 -17.72 5.49 11.78
C TYR A 49 -17.15 4.13 12.17
N SER A 50 -17.06 3.22 11.21
CA SER A 50 -16.37 1.96 11.39
C SER A 50 -15.60 1.58 10.14
N PHE A 51 -14.39 1.07 10.33
CA PHE A 51 -13.55 0.58 9.25
C PHE A 51 -12.81 -0.66 9.71
N LYS A 52 -12.49 -1.53 8.74
CA LYS A 52 -11.75 -2.76 8.98
C LYS A 52 -10.40 -2.67 8.29
N ILE A 53 -9.34 -3.04 9.01
CA ILE A 53 -8.03 -3.28 8.39
C ILE A 53 -7.94 -4.77 8.13
N GLU A 54 -7.92 -5.15 6.86
CA GLU A 54 -7.90 -6.56 6.43
C GLU A 54 -6.52 -7.05 5.99
N ARG A 55 -5.63 -6.14 5.60
CA ARG A 55 -4.28 -6.44 5.16
C ARG A 55 -3.29 -5.54 5.89
N TRP A 56 -2.17 -6.12 6.29
CA TRP A 56 -1.07 -5.37 6.88
C TRP A 56 0.17 -5.50 6.03
N TYR A 57 0.89 -4.39 5.88
CA TYR A 57 2.05 -4.31 5.01
C TYR A 57 3.30 -3.94 5.81
N ILE A 58 4.41 -4.59 5.47
CA ILE A 58 5.74 -4.26 6.01
C ILE A 58 6.64 -3.96 4.82
N SER A 59 7.15 -2.72 4.76
CA SER A 59 8.16 -2.29 3.80
C SER A 59 9.55 -2.47 4.40
N GLN A 60 10.56 -2.73 3.58
CA GLN A 60 11.95 -2.71 4.01
C GLN A 60 12.36 -1.25 4.34
N PRO A 61 12.69 -0.91 5.60
CA PRO A 61 12.97 0.46 5.98
C PRO A 61 14.34 0.97 5.53
N GLY A 62 14.48 2.30 5.47
CA GLY A 62 15.77 2.99 5.60
C GLY A 62 16.67 3.01 4.35
N ILE A 63 16.13 2.78 3.16
CA ILE A 63 16.97 2.47 2.00
C ILE A 63 16.42 3.08 0.70
N THR A 64 17.25 3.86 0.00
CA THR A 64 17.10 4.23 -1.43
C THR A 64 17.58 3.13 -2.39
N VAL A 65 18.19 2.08 -1.85
CA VAL A 65 18.64 0.89 -2.58
C VAL A 65 17.44 0.03 -2.95
N ARG A 66 17.44 -0.39 -4.21
CA ARG A 66 16.47 -1.29 -4.78
C ARG A 66 17.08 -2.69 -4.85
N TYR A 67 16.24 -3.71 -4.74
CA TYR A 67 16.70 -5.10 -4.70
C TYR A 67 16.08 -5.93 -5.82
N GLY A 68 16.70 -7.06 -6.14
CA GLY A 68 16.17 -7.98 -7.14
C GLY A 68 14.90 -8.69 -6.65
N TYR A 69 14.18 -9.32 -7.58
CA TYR A 69 12.94 -10.03 -7.24
C TYR A 69 13.17 -11.18 -6.24
N ALA A 70 14.28 -11.91 -6.36
CA ALA A 70 14.64 -12.98 -5.43
C ALA A 70 14.89 -12.48 -4.00
N ASP A 71 15.46 -11.28 -3.86
CA ASP A 71 15.65 -10.63 -2.56
C ASP A 71 14.30 -10.27 -1.93
N ALA A 72 13.35 -9.77 -2.73
CA ALA A 72 11.99 -9.49 -2.26
C ALA A 72 11.27 -10.75 -1.77
N GLN A 73 11.46 -11.88 -2.47
CA GLN A 73 10.89 -13.17 -2.06
C GLN A 73 11.49 -13.63 -0.73
N ASN A 74 12.82 -13.52 -0.59
CA ASN A 74 13.54 -13.87 0.63
C ASN A 74 13.13 -12.96 1.79
N PHE A 75 13.05 -11.66 1.56
CA PHE A 75 12.62 -10.67 2.53
C PHE A 75 11.24 -11.02 3.12
N CYS A 76 10.23 -11.23 2.26
CA CYS A 76 8.89 -11.54 2.74
C CYS A 76 8.80 -12.89 3.45
N ARG A 77 9.48 -13.93 2.94
CA ARG A 77 9.52 -15.24 3.60
C ARG A 77 10.16 -15.16 4.99
N ASN A 78 11.21 -14.36 5.14
CA ASN A 78 11.93 -14.22 6.41
C ASN A 78 11.15 -13.45 7.48
N LEU A 79 10.09 -12.70 7.13
CA LEU A 79 9.19 -12.10 8.12
C LEU A 79 8.34 -13.15 8.87
N GLY A 80 8.25 -14.38 8.34
CA GLY A 80 7.39 -15.43 8.91
C GLY A 80 5.90 -15.12 8.72
N ASN A 81 5.02 -15.79 9.48
CA ASN A 81 3.57 -15.53 9.52
C ASN A 81 2.84 -15.50 8.15
N GLY A 82 3.42 -16.15 7.14
CA GLY A 82 2.85 -16.21 5.79
C GLY A 82 2.97 -14.92 4.97
N TYR A 83 3.80 -13.95 5.39
CA TYR A 83 4.04 -12.76 4.57
C TYR A 83 4.54 -13.14 3.18
N ARG A 84 3.99 -12.48 2.17
CA ARG A 84 4.30 -12.70 0.75
C ARG A 84 4.57 -11.38 0.05
N ILE A 85 5.19 -11.46 -1.13
CA ILE A 85 5.19 -10.33 -2.06
C ILE A 85 3.73 -10.00 -2.40
N PRO A 86 3.31 -8.72 -2.33
CA PRO A 86 1.95 -8.34 -2.65
C PRO A 86 1.63 -8.62 -4.13
N ASP A 87 0.41 -9.05 -4.41
CA ASP A 87 -0.05 -9.15 -5.80
C ASP A 87 -0.31 -7.73 -6.34
N ILE A 88 -0.52 -7.59 -7.65
CA ILE A 88 -0.83 -6.28 -8.25
C ILE A 88 -2.06 -5.65 -7.57
N ASN A 89 -3.10 -6.45 -7.32
CA ASN A 89 -4.30 -6.01 -6.63
C ASN A 89 -4.12 -5.78 -5.12
N ASP A 90 -2.97 -6.09 -4.53
CA ASP A 90 -2.65 -5.63 -3.18
C ASP A 90 -2.14 -4.19 -3.13
N TYR A 91 -1.80 -3.63 -4.28
CA TYR A 91 -1.34 -2.25 -4.40
C TYR A 91 -2.36 -1.34 -5.09
N THR A 92 -2.96 -1.80 -6.18
CA THR A 92 -3.69 -0.92 -7.10
C THR A 92 -4.97 -1.55 -7.61
N ASN A 93 -5.85 -0.71 -8.13
CA ASN A 93 -7.05 -1.11 -8.89
C ASN A 93 -6.98 -0.63 -10.36
N GLY A 94 -5.79 -0.25 -10.83
CA GLY A 94 -5.53 0.10 -12.23
C GLY A 94 -5.44 -1.10 -13.17
N ASN A 95 -5.40 -0.83 -14.47
CA ASN A 95 -5.22 -1.85 -15.52
C ASN A 95 -4.16 -1.38 -16.51
N GLY A 96 -3.15 -2.19 -16.78
CA GLY A 96 -2.04 -1.80 -17.66
C GLY A 96 -1.00 -2.88 -17.78
N ALA A 97 -0.10 -2.73 -18.74
CA ALA A 97 0.99 -3.70 -18.98
C ALA A 97 0.50 -5.16 -19.16
N GLY A 98 -0.67 -5.34 -19.77
CA GLY A 98 -1.33 -6.65 -19.95
C GLY A 98 -2.18 -7.12 -18.77
N TRP A 99 -2.16 -6.42 -17.62
CA TRP A 99 -3.05 -6.68 -16.49
C TRP A 99 -4.42 -6.04 -16.69
N THR A 100 -5.47 -6.85 -16.57
CA THR A 100 -6.87 -6.43 -16.76
C THR A 100 -7.76 -6.75 -15.56
N GLU A 101 -7.17 -7.18 -14.45
CA GLU A 101 -7.90 -7.67 -13.28
C GLU A 101 -8.09 -6.60 -12.17
N GLY A 102 -7.89 -5.32 -12.52
CA GLY A 102 -8.25 -4.15 -11.72
C GLY A 102 -9.73 -3.76 -11.90
N LEU A 103 -10.03 -2.46 -11.97
CA LEU A 103 -11.41 -2.00 -12.13
C LEU A 103 -11.99 -2.37 -13.51
N SER A 104 -13.13 -3.06 -13.52
CA SER A 104 -13.86 -3.42 -14.74
C SER A 104 -14.25 -2.18 -15.56
N GLY A 105 -14.21 -2.29 -16.89
CA GLY A 105 -14.62 -1.22 -17.80
C GLY A 105 -13.63 -0.04 -17.88
N ARG A 106 -12.40 -0.22 -17.36
CA ARG A 106 -11.33 0.78 -17.45
C ARG A 106 -10.10 0.18 -18.11
N SER A 107 -9.56 0.85 -19.11
CA SER A 107 -8.25 0.54 -19.72
C SER A 107 -7.25 1.66 -19.41
N ILE A 108 -7.08 1.96 -18.12
CA ILE A 108 -6.24 3.06 -17.63
C ILE A 108 -5.25 2.49 -16.61
N ASN A 109 -3.96 2.76 -16.83
CA ASN A 109 -2.87 2.23 -16.01
C ASN A 109 -2.94 2.71 -14.56
N ASN A 110 -3.37 3.95 -14.36
CA ASN A 110 -3.37 4.56 -13.05
C ASN A 110 -4.62 4.16 -12.26
N CYS A 111 -4.44 4.06 -10.95
CA CYS A 111 -5.50 3.69 -10.04
C CYS A 111 -6.59 4.77 -9.96
N GLN A 112 -7.78 4.37 -9.51
CA GLN A 112 -8.80 5.28 -9.03
C GLN A 112 -8.83 5.26 -7.50
N ARG A 113 -8.83 6.43 -6.86
CA ARG A 113 -8.94 6.55 -5.40
C ARG A 113 -10.29 6.01 -4.92
N LYS A 114 -10.30 4.77 -4.43
CA LYS A 114 -11.48 4.02 -3.99
C LYS A 114 -11.07 3.01 -2.91
N VAL A 115 -12.01 2.69 -2.02
CA VAL A 115 -11.88 1.59 -1.06
C VAL A 115 -11.82 0.27 -1.82
N SER A 116 -10.90 -0.61 -1.42
CA SER A 116 -10.78 -1.92 -2.05
C SER A 116 -11.91 -2.84 -1.62
N TYR A 117 -12.22 -3.80 -2.47
CA TYR A 117 -13.30 -4.75 -2.22
C TYR A 117 -12.90 -6.11 -2.78
N LYS A 118 -13.63 -7.14 -2.36
CA LYS A 118 -13.56 -8.46 -3.00
C LYS A 118 -14.64 -8.55 -4.07
N ASP A 119 -14.26 -8.97 -5.27
CA ASP A 119 -15.23 -9.28 -6.31
C ASP A 119 -16.02 -10.56 -5.99
N ILE A 120 -16.90 -10.97 -6.90
CA ILE A 120 -17.74 -12.17 -6.75
C ILE A 120 -16.93 -13.47 -6.62
N SER A 121 -15.67 -13.49 -7.06
CA SER A 121 -14.77 -14.64 -6.93
C SER A 121 -14.01 -14.63 -5.60
N GLY A 122 -14.21 -13.62 -4.77
CA GLY A 122 -13.49 -13.43 -3.52
C GLY A 122 -12.12 -12.76 -3.68
N LYS A 123 -11.79 -12.31 -4.89
CA LYS A 123 -10.50 -11.71 -5.20
C LYS A 123 -10.50 -10.22 -4.88
N TRP A 124 -9.42 -9.75 -4.27
CA TRP A 124 -9.22 -8.31 -4.04
C TRP A 124 -9.15 -7.53 -5.34
N VAL A 125 -9.85 -6.39 -5.37
CA VAL A 125 -9.73 -5.34 -6.38
C VAL A 125 -9.33 -4.06 -5.67
N GLY A 126 -8.06 -3.69 -5.84
CA GLY A 126 -7.44 -2.59 -5.12
C GLY A 126 -6.73 -3.01 -3.83
N GLY A 127 -5.77 -2.18 -3.44
CA GLY A 127 -5.14 -2.18 -2.14
C GLY A 127 -4.48 -0.84 -1.83
N LEU A 128 -3.24 -0.92 -1.36
CA LEU A 128 -2.61 0.15 -0.59
C LEU A 128 -2.61 1.52 -1.29
N PHE A 129 -2.15 1.61 -2.54
CA PHE A 129 -1.95 2.90 -3.21
C PHE A 129 -3.28 3.52 -3.68
N ASN A 130 -4.26 2.71 -4.10
CA ASN A 130 -5.58 3.27 -4.44
C ASN A 130 -6.43 3.64 -3.23
N GLU A 131 -6.09 3.17 -2.02
CA GLU A 131 -6.78 3.53 -0.78
C GLU A 131 -6.10 4.66 -0.01
N TRP A 132 -4.77 4.63 0.06
CA TRP A 132 -3.97 5.51 0.91
C TRP A 132 -3.18 6.54 0.10
N GLY A 133 -3.12 6.40 -1.22
CA GLY A 133 -2.33 7.26 -2.09
C GLY A 133 -0.83 7.00 -1.92
N PHE A 134 -0.03 8.04 -2.11
CA PHE A 134 1.42 7.93 -2.05
C PHE A 134 1.90 7.76 -0.61
N THR A 135 2.40 6.57 -0.27
CA THR A 135 2.72 6.16 1.12
C THR A 135 4.06 6.65 1.66
N ALA A 136 4.78 7.49 0.92
CA ALA A 136 6.15 7.87 1.20
C ALA A 136 6.37 8.66 2.50
N ASN A 137 7.52 8.42 3.14
CA ASN A 137 7.94 9.08 4.38
C ASN A 137 8.42 10.54 4.19
N THR A 138 9.24 10.83 3.16
CA THR A 138 10.17 11.98 3.22
C THR A 138 9.95 13.12 2.22
N MET A 139 8.83 13.16 1.49
CA MET A 139 8.47 14.36 0.71
C MET A 139 7.13 14.92 1.20
N ASN A 140 7.12 16.19 1.60
CA ASN A 140 5.93 16.92 2.07
C ASN A 140 5.17 16.28 3.25
N ASN A 141 5.83 15.44 4.06
CA ASN A 141 5.27 14.78 5.23
C ASN A 141 3.97 13.98 4.95
N PHE A 142 3.86 13.26 3.81
CA PHE A 142 2.66 12.45 3.53
C PHE A 142 2.38 11.45 4.67
N TYR A 143 3.32 10.54 4.89
CA TYR A 143 3.28 9.57 5.98
C TYR A 143 4.61 9.58 6.75
N GLU A 144 4.85 10.69 7.45
CA GLU A 144 6.04 10.89 8.28
C GLU A 144 6.25 9.71 9.25
N GLY A 145 7.47 9.19 9.29
CA GLY A 145 7.85 8.05 10.14
C GLY A 145 7.46 6.68 9.58
N SER A 146 6.94 6.60 8.36
CA SER A 146 6.67 5.30 7.71
C SER A 146 7.93 4.66 7.13
N ASP A 147 7.91 3.33 7.00
CA ASP A 147 9.00 2.54 6.39
C ASP A 147 8.95 2.53 4.84
N TRP A 148 8.05 3.32 4.24
CA TRP A 148 7.82 3.39 2.80
C TRP A 148 8.76 4.41 2.17
N ASN A 149 9.69 3.91 1.36
CA ASN A 149 10.77 4.70 0.80
C ASN A 149 10.37 5.38 -0.52
N LEU A 150 11.19 6.36 -0.89
CA LEU A 150 11.17 7.07 -2.16
C LEU A 150 12.45 6.79 -2.93
N SER A 151 12.36 6.75 -4.26
CA SER A 151 13.56 6.92 -5.08
C SER A 151 13.98 8.39 -5.03
N ILE A 152 15.21 8.65 -4.59
CA ILE A 152 15.81 9.99 -4.69
C ILE A 152 16.28 10.15 -6.15
N GLY A 153 15.47 10.81 -6.95
CA GLY A 153 15.69 11.09 -8.36
C GLY A 153 14.62 12.03 -8.86
N ASN A 154 14.98 12.94 -9.75
CA ASN A 154 14.18 14.05 -10.28
C ASN A 154 12.99 13.64 -11.19
N ASN A 155 12.58 12.35 -11.19
CA ASN A 155 11.39 11.84 -11.90
C ASN A 155 10.39 11.18 -10.93
N TRP A 156 9.52 12.02 -10.39
CA TRP A 156 8.88 11.89 -9.08
C TRP A 156 7.70 10.91 -8.92
N ALA A 157 7.31 10.17 -9.96
CA ALA A 157 6.18 9.22 -9.89
C ALA A 157 6.53 7.83 -10.44
N ASN A 158 7.30 7.78 -11.53
CA ASN A 158 7.68 6.55 -12.23
C ASN A 158 8.95 5.89 -11.68
N ASP A 159 9.53 6.45 -10.61
CA ASP A 159 10.74 5.90 -10.00
C ASP A 159 10.44 5.18 -8.68
N THR A 160 9.28 5.36 -8.05
CA THR A 160 8.98 4.65 -6.78
C THR A 160 8.14 3.40 -7.02
N GLY A 161 8.77 2.42 -7.68
CA GLY A 161 8.19 1.13 -7.99
C GLY A 161 8.43 0.10 -6.88
N TYR A 162 7.38 -0.64 -6.52
CA TYR A 162 7.47 -1.80 -5.62
C TYR A 162 7.29 -3.08 -6.40
N TRP A 163 8.00 -4.14 -6.04
CA TRP A 163 7.80 -5.47 -6.62
C TRP A 163 6.38 -5.95 -6.34
N ALA A 164 5.69 -6.41 -7.39
CA ALA A 164 4.49 -7.21 -7.28
C ALA A 164 4.79 -8.67 -7.58
N ASN A 165 3.96 -9.57 -7.07
CA ASN A 165 4.10 -10.99 -7.28
C ASN A 165 4.02 -11.35 -8.78
N SER A 166 4.72 -12.41 -9.20
CA SER A 166 4.72 -12.83 -10.60
C SER A 166 3.34 -13.31 -11.02
N TYR A 167 2.90 -12.97 -12.23
CA TYR A 167 1.64 -13.42 -12.78
C TYR A 167 1.83 -13.92 -14.21
N ASN A 168 1.33 -15.12 -14.51
CA ASN A 168 1.49 -15.80 -15.80
C ASN A 168 2.93 -15.78 -16.33
N GLY A 169 3.92 -15.99 -15.44
CA GLY A 169 5.35 -16.00 -15.78
C GLY A 169 5.98 -14.61 -15.98
N SER A 170 5.20 -13.53 -15.92
CA SER A 170 5.70 -12.16 -16.00
C SER A 170 5.96 -11.58 -14.62
N LEU A 171 7.01 -10.76 -14.51
CA LEU A 171 7.30 -9.97 -13.31
C LEU A 171 6.71 -8.57 -13.48
N TYR A 172 6.19 -8.04 -12.38
CA TYR A 172 5.52 -6.74 -12.36
C TYR A 172 6.05 -5.89 -11.23
N GLY A 173 5.90 -4.59 -11.39
CA GLY A 173 5.89 -3.67 -10.28
C GLY A 173 4.73 -2.69 -10.37
N VAL A 174 4.50 -2.01 -9.25
CA VAL A 174 3.45 -0.99 -9.13
C VAL A 174 4.07 0.29 -8.57
N TYR A 175 3.80 1.41 -9.24
CA TYR A 175 4.22 2.73 -8.77
C TYR A 175 3.36 3.17 -7.59
N SER A 176 4.00 3.58 -6.50
CA SER A 176 3.29 4.01 -5.29
C SER A 176 2.57 5.35 -5.45
N ALA A 177 2.99 6.20 -6.40
CA ALA A 177 2.45 7.54 -6.57
C ALA A 177 1.03 7.53 -7.16
N ASP A 178 0.79 6.67 -8.15
CA ASP A 178 -0.45 6.63 -8.93
C ASP A 178 -1.03 5.23 -9.13
N GLY A 179 -0.38 4.19 -8.61
CA GLY A 179 -0.79 2.80 -8.79
C GLY A 179 -0.58 2.25 -10.20
N GLY A 180 0.25 2.90 -11.02
CA GLY A 180 0.58 2.45 -12.37
C GLY A 180 1.34 1.12 -12.37
N ILE A 181 0.95 0.22 -13.26
CA ILE A 181 1.50 -1.13 -13.42
C ILE A 181 2.54 -1.11 -14.55
N PHE A 182 3.65 -1.82 -14.35
CA PHE A 182 4.70 -1.95 -15.34
C PHE A 182 5.33 -3.34 -15.35
N LEU A 183 5.77 -3.79 -16.53
CA LEU A 183 6.50 -5.05 -16.69
C LEU A 183 7.95 -4.91 -16.24
N GLN A 184 8.52 -6.00 -15.75
CA GLN A 184 9.87 -6.06 -15.22
C GLN A 184 10.60 -7.35 -15.63
N SER A 185 11.91 -7.35 -15.44
CA SER A 185 12.77 -8.52 -15.59
C SER A 185 13.55 -8.77 -14.31
N THR A 186 14.18 -9.94 -14.22
CA THR A 186 15.05 -10.29 -13.08
C THR A 186 16.30 -9.42 -12.97
N ALA A 187 16.67 -8.69 -14.02
CA ALA A 187 17.79 -7.76 -14.02
C ALA A 187 17.45 -6.39 -13.39
N ASN A 188 16.16 -6.12 -13.15
CA ASN A 188 15.72 -4.88 -12.53
C ASN A 188 15.81 -4.95 -11.01
N SER A 189 15.70 -3.79 -10.38
CA SER A 189 15.63 -3.68 -8.94
C SER A 189 14.54 -2.71 -8.53
N HIS A 190 13.72 -3.07 -7.54
CA HIS A 190 12.62 -2.26 -7.01
C HIS A 190 12.59 -2.26 -5.48
N PHE A 191 11.73 -1.42 -4.91
CA PHE A 191 11.46 -1.44 -3.48
C PHE A 191 10.74 -2.74 -3.09
N MET A 192 11.00 -3.18 -1.86
CA MET A 192 10.42 -4.40 -1.30
C MET A 192 9.39 -4.03 -0.25
N ALA A 193 8.19 -4.55 -0.40
CA ALA A 193 7.22 -4.62 0.67
C ALA A 193 6.54 -5.98 0.63
N CYS A 194 5.93 -6.33 1.75
CA CYS A 194 5.27 -7.60 1.97
C CYS A 194 3.88 -7.36 2.53
N VAL A 195 2.95 -8.25 2.22
CA VAL A 195 1.59 -8.22 2.74
C VAL A 195 1.27 -9.53 3.46
N THR A 196 0.43 -9.43 4.48
CA THR A 196 -0.15 -10.60 5.15
C THR A 196 -0.91 -11.49 4.15
N PRO A 197 -0.98 -12.81 4.40
CA PRO A 197 -1.65 -13.75 3.50
C PRO A 197 -3.12 -13.41 3.27
#